data_AF-A0A1P8F697-F1
#
_entry.id   AF-A0A1P8F697-F1
#
_cell.length_a   1.000
_cell.length_b   1.000
_cell.length_c   1.000
_cell.angle_alpha   90.00
_cell.angle_beta   90.00
_cell.angle_gamma   90.00
#
_symmetry.space_group_name_H-M   'P 1'
#
loop_
_entity.id
_entity.type
_entity.pdbx_description
1 polymer ?
#
loop_
_entity_poly.entity_id
_entity_poly.type
_entity_poly.pdbx_seq_one_letter_code
_entity_poly.pdbx_strand_id
1 'polypeptide(L)'
;MTEEFRDDRFRGTTPVVYSTDWRHPEAGRTFVWAWTQWFEREEGDTGAVAFDPVADWEDELRRWIARQGIDDITDISDTEFGRRVLEEFLDQSPLYPEAPVLADENPLSEQGPGEDLEHY
;
A
#
# COMPACT_ATOMS: atom_id res chain seq x y z
N MET A 1 20.78 6.66 -0.53
CA MET A 1 19.76 5.62 -0.27
C MET A 1 19.25 5.18 -1.62
N THR A 2 19.53 3.94 -1.96
CA THR A 2 19.75 3.46 -3.33
C THR A 2 18.42 3.14 -4.02
N GLU A 3 18.29 3.52 -5.30
CA GLU A 3 17.16 3.22 -6.21
C GLU A 3 16.68 1.75 -6.15
N GLU A 4 17.57 0.82 -5.81
CA GLU A 4 17.29 -0.62 -5.67
C GLU A 4 16.19 -0.95 -4.66
N PHE A 5 16.03 -0.17 -3.58
CA PHE A 5 14.97 -0.40 -2.59
C PHE A 5 13.60 0.10 -3.06
N ARG A 6 13.55 1.04 -4.01
CA ARG A 6 12.28 1.50 -4.59
C ARG A 6 11.76 0.45 -5.58
N ASP A 7 12.65 -0.16 -6.38
CA ASP A 7 12.29 -1.19 -7.37
C ASP A 7 11.72 -2.46 -6.73
N ASP A 8 12.33 -2.95 -5.64
CA ASP A 8 11.85 -4.15 -4.92
C ASP A 8 10.46 -3.94 -4.29
N ARG A 9 10.18 -2.73 -3.77
CA ARG A 9 8.87 -2.39 -3.22
C ARG A 9 7.76 -2.34 -4.26
N PHE A 10 8.06 -2.22 -5.55
CA PHE A 10 7.07 -2.35 -6.60
C PHE A 10 7.19 -3.71 -7.31
N ARG A 11 7.96 -4.67 -6.77
CA ARG A 11 8.25 -5.98 -7.39
C ARG A 11 8.72 -5.86 -8.85
N GLY A 12 9.50 -4.83 -9.17
CA GLY A 12 9.94 -4.54 -10.53
C GLY A 12 8.85 -4.00 -11.46
N THR A 13 7.69 -3.57 -10.94
CA THR A 13 6.71 -2.80 -11.71
C THR A 13 7.01 -1.31 -11.61
N THR A 14 6.85 -0.59 -12.71
CA THR A 14 6.96 0.87 -12.69
C THR A 14 5.79 1.44 -11.87
N PRO A 15 6.04 2.19 -10.79
CA PRO A 15 4.96 2.84 -10.06
C PRO A 15 4.26 3.86 -10.95
N VAL A 16 2.92 3.89 -10.87
CA VAL A 16 2.09 4.78 -11.68
C VAL A 16 1.18 5.58 -10.75
N VAL A 17 1.06 6.88 -11.01
CA VAL A 17 0.17 7.79 -10.30
C VAL A 17 -0.82 8.39 -11.27
N TYR A 18 -2.10 8.16 -11.01
CA TYR A 18 -3.22 8.71 -11.76
C TYR A 18 -3.93 9.80 -10.97
N SER A 19 -4.36 10.85 -11.65
CA SER A 19 -5.20 11.90 -11.06
C SER A 19 -6.47 12.13 -11.88
N THR A 20 -7.56 12.44 -11.19
CA THR A 20 -8.81 12.90 -11.82
C THR A 20 -8.74 14.35 -12.31
N ASP A 21 -7.76 15.12 -11.83
CA ASP A 21 -7.47 16.47 -12.31
C ASP A 21 -5.95 16.64 -12.47
N TRP A 22 -5.46 16.56 -13.71
CA TRP A 22 -4.03 16.71 -13.98
C TRP A 22 -3.53 18.16 -13.85
N ARG A 23 -4.44 19.15 -13.90
CA ARG A 23 -4.09 20.57 -13.79
C ARG A 23 -3.96 20.98 -12.32
N HIS A 24 -4.81 20.40 -11.48
CA HIS A 24 -4.87 20.64 -10.03
C HIS A 24 -4.95 19.31 -9.27
N PRO A 25 -3.88 18.50 -9.27
CA PRO A 25 -3.92 17.15 -8.70
C PRO A 25 -4.13 17.16 -7.18
N GLU A 26 -3.81 18.26 -6.49
CA GLU A 26 -4.13 18.44 -5.07
C GLU A 26 -5.64 18.64 -4.80
N ALA A 27 -6.40 19.14 -5.79
CA ALA A 27 -7.84 19.32 -5.69
C ALA A 27 -8.61 18.11 -6.24
N GLY A 28 -7.93 17.28 -7.03
CA GLY A 28 -8.45 16.03 -7.57
C GLY A 28 -8.19 14.84 -6.64
N ARG A 29 -8.68 13.68 -7.06
CA ARG A 29 -8.39 12.40 -6.42
C ARG A 29 -7.17 11.80 -7.07
N THR A 30 -6.29 11.24 -6.26
CA THR A 30 -5.03 10.67 -6.72
C THR A 30 -4.98 9.19 -6.40
N PHE A 31 -4.50 8.39 -7.35
CA PHE A 31 -4.41 6.93 -7.23
C PHE A 31 -2.99 6.48 -7.51
N VAL A 32 -2.51 5.52 -6.73
CA VAL A 32 -1.17 4.95 -6.86
C VAL A 32 -1.28 3.46 -7.15
N TRP A 33 -0.60 3.00 -8.21
CA TRP A 33 -0.41 1.59 -8.47
C TRP A 33 0.78 1.07 -7.67
N ALA A 34 0.55 0.07 -6.82
CA ALA A 34 1.61 -0.60 -6.09
C ALA A 34 1.33 -2.09 -5.93
N TRP A 35 2.40 -2.89 -6.05
CA TRP A 35 2.37 -4.36 -6.02
C TRP A 35 1.48 -4.98 -7.09
N THR A 36 0.18 -5.05 -6.81
CA THR A 36 -0.85 -5.69 -7.63
C THR A 36 -2.21 -5.03 -7.43
N GLN A 37 -2.28 -3.81 -6.87
CA GLN A 37 -3.54 -3.11 -6.64
C GLN A 37 -3.37 -1.58 -6.69
N TRP A 38 -4.49 -0.88 -6.86
CA TRP A 38 -4.61 0.56 -6.84
C TRP A 38 -5.04 1.04 -5.47
N PHE A 39 -4.37 2.09 -4.99
CA PHE A 39 -4.67 2.77 -3.75
C PHE A 39 -5.10 4.20 -4.03
N GLU A 40 -6.16 4.68 -3.37
CA GLU A 40 -6.52 6.08 -3.36
C GLU A 40 -5.75 6.83 -2.27
N ARG A 41 -5.22 8.01 -2.60
CA ARG A 41 -4.67 8.96 -1.62
C ARG A 41 -5.81 9.78 -1.02
N GLU A 42 -5.99 9.69 0.29
CA GLU A 42 -6.92 10.51 1.05
C GLU A 42 -6.16 11.42 2.02
N GLU A 43 -6.40 12.73 1.95
CA GLU A 43 -5.83 13.70 2.91
C GLU A 43 -6.91 14.11 3.92
N GLY A 44 -6.72 13.73 5.18
CA GLY A 44 -7.61 14.12 6.26
C GLY A 44 -7.45 15.59 6.66
N ASP A 45 -8.42 16.11 7.43
CA ASP A 45 -8.50 17.53 7.82
C ASP A 45 -7.25 18.10 8.52
N THR A 46 -6.42 17.24 9.10
CA THR A 46 -5.16 17.62 9.77
C THR A 46 -3.93 17.57 8.85
N GLY A 47 -4.12 17.35 7.55
CA GLY A 47 -3.04 17.12 6.58
C GLY A 47 -2.40 15.73 6.71
N ALA A 48 -3.05 14.81 7.44
CA ALA A 48 -2.61 13.42 7.51
C ALA A 48 -3.03 12.72 6.22
N VAL A 49 -2.08 12.13 5.52
CA VAL A 49 -2.34 11.36 4.29
C VAL A 49 -2.59 9.90 4.68
N ALA A 50 -3.49 9.23 3.98
CA ALA A 50 -3.73 7.79 4.05
C ALA A 50 -3.85 7.22 2.63
N PHE A 51 -3.64 5.92 2.50
CA PHE A 51 -3.77 5.21 1.24
C PHE A 51 -4.67 3.98 1.39
N ASP A 52 -5.81 4.00 0.72
CA ASP A 52 -6.84 2.97 0.85
C ASP A 52 -6.98 2.17 -0.45
N PRO A 53 -7.02 0.82 -0.38
CA PRO A 53 -7.13 -0.02 -1.57
C PRO A 53 -8.51 0.12 -2.23
N VAL A 54 -8.54 0.40 -3.53
CA VAL A 54 -9.79 0.64 -4.28
C VAL A 54 -10.04 -0.30 -5.45
N ALA A 55 -9.00 -0.93 -6.01
CA ALA A 55 -9.13 -1.84 -7.15
C ALA A 55 -7.92 -2.76 -7.31
N ASP A 56 -8.11 -3.97 -7.83
CA ASP A 56 -7.01 -4.92 -8.08
C ASP A 56 -6.35 -4.71 -9.46
N TRP A 57 -7.00 -3.99 -10.38
CA TRP A 57 -6.45 -3.70 -11.71
C TRP A 57 -7.04 -2.42 -12.32
N GLU A 58 -6.41 -1.89 -13.38
CA GLU A 58 -6.76 -0.58 -13.97
C GLU A 58 -8.22 -0.49 -14.44
N ASP A 59 -8.73 -1.51 -15.14
CA ASP A 59 -10.11 -1.51 -15.63
C ASP A 59 -11.14 -1.47 -14.49
N GLU A 60 -10.84 -2.08 -13.34
CA GLU A 60 -11.67 -1.99 -12.16
C GLU A 60 -11.61 -0.60 -11.53
N LEU A 61 -10.42 0.00 -11.44
CA LEU A 61 -10.25 1.40 -11.02
C LEU A 61 -11.12 2.31 -11.89
N ARG A 62 -11.00 2.22 -13.23
CA ARG A 62 -11.79 3.03 -14.17
C ARG A 62 -13.29 2.87 -13.95
N ARG A 63 -13.78 1.64 -13.74
CA ARG A 63 -15.21 1.38 -13.44
C ARG A 63 -15.63 1.99 -12.11
N TRP A 64 -14.78 1.87 -11.08
CA TRP A 64 -15.06 2.43 -9.76
C TRP A 64 -15.09 3.97 -9.77
N ILE A 65 -14.22 4.61 -10.55
CA ILE A 65 -14.21 6.05 -10.78
C ILE A 65 -15.44 6.49 -11.59
N ALA A 66 -15.80 5.75 -12.65
CA ALA A 66 -16.97 6.05 -13.47
C ALA A 66 -18.29 5.98 -12.70
N ARG A 67 -18.42 5.07 -11.71
CA ARG A 67 -19.60 5.02 -10.82
C ARG A 67 -19.79 6.30 -10.00
N GLN A 68 -18.74 7.11 -9.87
CA GLN A 68 -18.75 8.37 -9.13
C GLN A 68 -18.92 9.59 -10.04
N GLY A 69 -19.18 9.36 -11.33
CA GLY A 69 -19.40 10.42 -12.32
C GLY A 69 -18.13 11.09 -12.82
N ILE A 70 -16.98 10.45 -12.63
CA ILE A 70 -15.68 10.92 -13.12
C ILE A 70 -15.31 10.00 -14.29
N ASP A 71 -15.07 10.58 -15.47
CA ASP A 71 -14.80 9.80 -16.69
C ASP A 71 -13.32 9.79 -17.09
N ASP A 72 -12.51 10.68 -16.53
CA ASP A 72 -11.11 10.86 -16.93
C ASP A 72 -10.15 10.73 -15.76
N ILE A 73 -9.09 9.95 -15.99
CA ILE A 73 -7.91 9.90 -15.16
C ILE A 73 -6.69 10.01 -16.05
N THR A 74 -5.72 10.80 -15.60
CA THR A 74 -4.50 11.09 -16.35
C THR A 74 -3.29 10.63 -15.55
N ASP A 75 -2.30 10.07 -16.26
CA ASP A 75 -0.98 9.80 -15.71
C ASP A 75 -0.26 11.10 -15.32
N ILE A 76 0.07 11.21 -14.04
CA ILE A 76 0.82 12.34 -13.49
C ILE A 76 2.14 11.89 -12.85
N SER A 77 2.58 10.65 -13.11
CA SER A 77 3.78 10.04 -12.53
C SER A 77 5.04 10.89 -12.75
N ASP A 78 5.15 11.59 -13.87
CA ASP A 78 6.31 12.44 -14.18
C ASP A 78 6.24 13.85 -13.54
N THR A 79 5.10 14.23 -12.96
CA THR A 79 4.92 15.54 -12.33
C THR A 79 5.57 15.61 -10.95
N GLU A 80 5.90 16.82 -10.48
CA GLU A 80 6.41 17.03 -9.11
C GLU A 80 5.44 16.51 -8.05
N PHE A 81 4.13 16.70 -8.28
CA PHE A 81 3.10 16.19 -7.38
C PHE A 81 3.05 14.65 -7.38
N GLY A 82 3.06 14.02 -8.56
CA GLY A 82 3.07 12.55 -8.66
C GLY A 82 4.28 11.93 -7.96
N ARG A 83 5.47 12.51 -8.12
CA ARG A 83 6.68 12.08 -7.41
C ARG A 83 6.53 12.21 -5.89
N ARG A 84 5.97 13.32 -5.40
CA ARG A 84 5.70 13.51 -3.97
C ARG A 84 4.72 12.47 -3.44
N VAL A 85 3.64 12.17 -4.17
CA VAL A 85 2.65 11.17 -3.76
C VAL A 85 3.27 9.78 -3.67
N LEU A 86 4.17 9.43 -4.59
CA LEU A 86 4.93 8.19 -4.49
C LEU A 86 5.80 8.15 -3.22
N GLU A 87 6.44 9.27 -2.86
CA GLU A 87 7.23 9.37 -1.63
C GLU A 87 6.36 9.25 -0.37
N GLU A 88 5.19 9.88 -0.35
CA GLU A 88 4.20 9.75 0.73
C GLU A 88 3.74 8.28 0.88
N PHE A 89 3.45 7.60 -0.23
CA PHE A 89 3.08 6.19 -0.24
C PHE A 89 4.19 5.29 0.30
N LEU A 90 5.43 5.57 -0.09
CA LEU A 90 6.62 4.83 0.34
C LEU A 90 6.98 5.07 1.81
N ASP A 91 6.60 6.20 2.40
CA ASP A 91 6.84 6.51 3.82
C ASP A 91 5.84 5.76 4.72
N GLN A 92 4.60 5.57 4.25
CA GLN A 92 3.53 4.92 5.02
C GLN A 92 3.51 3.40 4.93
N SER A 93 4.03 2.83 3.83
CA SER A 93 4.09 1.38 3.68
C SER A 93 5.22 0.81 4.55
N PRO A 94 4.93 -0.05 5.56
CA PRO A 94 5.99 -0.71 6.32
C PRO A 94 6.88 -1.50 5.34
N LEU A 95 8.19 -1.28 5.45
CA LEU A 95 9.26 -1.83 4.59
C LEU A 95 9.17 -3.36 4.36
N TYR A 96 8.43 -4.04 5.23
CA TYR A 96 7.98 -5.41 5.07
C TYR A 96 6.51 -5.42 5.50
N PRO A 97 5.57 -5.97 4.71
CA PRO A 97 4.38 -6.52 5.35
C PRO A 97 4.94 -7.55 6.33
N GLU A 98 4.76 -7.29 7.62
CA GLU A 98 5.00 -8.31 8.64
C GLU A 98 4.27 -9.54 8.12
N ALA A 99 5.03 -10.59 7.75
CA ALA A 99 4.45 -11.81 7.22
C ALA A 99 3.27 -12.14 8.13
N PRO A 100 2.05 -12.35 7.58
CA PRO A 100 0.84 -12.48 8.39
C PRO A 100 1.22 -13.42 9.51
N VAL A 101 1.21 -12.91 10.73
CA VAL A 101 1.46 -13.74 11.89
C VAL A 101 0.30 -14.69 11.81
N LEU A 102 0.54 -15.86 11.22
CA LEU A 102 -0.32 -16.99 11.34
C LEU A 102 -0.43 -17.09 12.85
N ALA A 103 -1.56 -16.63 13.39
CA ALA A 103 -1.99 -16.99 14.71
C ALA A 103 -2.22 -18.50 14.60
N ASP A 104 -1.11 -19.24 14.64
CA ASP A 104 -1.06 -20.61 15.03
C ASP A 104 -1.40 -20.54 16.51
N GLU A 105 -2.71 -20.47 16.78
CA GLU A 105 -3.29 -20.85 18.05
C GLU A 105 -2.97 -22.33 18.25
N ASN A 106 -1.71 -22.63 18.51
CA ASN A 106 -1.31 -23.87 19.11
C ASN A 106 -1.02 -23.53 20.57
N PRO A 107 -2.02 -23.61 21.47
CA PRO A 107 -1.73 -23.59 22.88
C PRO A 107 -0.75 -24.73 23.10
N LEU A 108 0.48 -24.37 23.44
CA LEU A 108 1.58 -25.25 23.79
C LEU A 108 1.03 -26.31 24.76
N SER A 109 0.61 -27.45 24.22
CA SER A 109 0.11 -28.55 25.02
C SER A 109 1.31 -29.05 25.81
N GLU A 110 1.24 -28.88 27.12
CA GLU A 110 2.17 -29.43 28.09
C GLU A 110 2.41 -30.91 27.77
N GLN A 111 3.57 -31.20 27.19
CA GLN A 111 4.11 -32.55 27.13
C GLN A 111 5.37 -32.56 28.00
N GLY A 112 5.19 -32.98 29.26
CA GLY A 112 6.31 -33.44 30.08
C GLY A 112 6.98 -34.68 29.46
N PRO A 113 8.23 -34.93 29.82
CA PRO A 113 8.51 -36.23 30.42
C PRO A 113 9.41 -36.10 31.65
N GLY A 114 9.11 -36.92 32.67
CA GLY A 114 9.85 -36.95 33.92
C GLY A 114 11.24 -37.57 33.78
N GLU A 115 12.12 -37.18 34.70
CA GLU A 115 13.19 -38.03 35.20
C GLU A 115 13.33 -37.82 36.70
N ASP A 116 13.30 -38.96 37.37
CA ASP A 116 13.49 -39.25 38.78
C ASP A 116 14.88 -38.84 39.27
N LEU A 117 14.99 -38.18 40.43
CA LEU A 117 16.16 -38.33 41.29
C LEU A 117 15.84 -38.00 42.76
N GLU A 118 15.90 -39.03 43.58
CA GLU A 118 16.03 -38.98 45.03
C GLU A 118 17.31 -38.25 45.48
N HIS A 119 17.42 -37.98 46.81
CA HIS A 119 18.54 -37.40 47.58
C HIS A 119 18.51 -35.85 47.73
N TYR A 120 18.45 -35.24 48.92
CA TYR A 120 18.93 -35.57 50.27
C TYR A 120 17.99 -35.02 51.36
#